data_AF-A0A9D4QSC2-F1
#
_entry.id   AF-A0A9D4QSC2-F1
#
_cell.length_a   1.000
_cell.length_b   1.000
_cell.length_c   1.000
_cell.angle_alpha   90.00
_cell.angle_beta   90.00
_cell.angle_gamma   90.00
#
_symmetry.space_group_name_H-M   'P 1'
#
loop_
_entity.id
_entity.type
_entity.pdbx_description
1 polymer ?
#
loop_
_entity_poly.entity_id
_entity_poly.type
_entity_poly.pdbx_seq_one_letter_code
_entity_poly.pdbx_strand_id
1 'polypeptide(L)'
;MGIARGLKARRVKGGALELESVEVKVQLSETKSIENLNPKQHLEIHDTIAECMIIANHWVAKKIAEVFPNQALLRHHPLPKEEQFANLHHCAMSRGFEVRTSTNKILASSLDQCVDPEDPTVNKIMRMLATHAMSNAAYFCTGILAHDQFFHYGLALDLYTHFTSPIRRYADIIVHRQLLAAVARVGDTLNLPNCTELDNLSHHINKKHRVFHRIILNNVFQFITICF
;
A
#
# COMPACT_ATOMS: atom_id res chain seq x y z
N MET A 1 -12.13 -5.70 -19.81
CA MET A 1 -12.29 -5.16 -18.43
C MET A 1 -12.97 -6.13 -17.45
N GLY A 2 -13.79 -7.10 -17.89
CA GLY A 2 -14.50 -8.02 -16.97
C GLY A 2 -13.61 -8.86 -16.04
N ILE A 3 -12.43 -9.30 -16.50
CA ILE A 3 -11.50 -10.11 -15.69
C ILE A 3 -10.97 -9.31 -14.49
N ALA A 4 -10.47 -8.09 -14.71
CA ALA A 4 -9.96 -7.24 -13.64
C ALA A 4 -11.05 -6.91 -12.61
N ARG A 5 -12.28 -6.64 -13.07
CA ARG A 5 -13.43 -6.46 -12.16
C ARG A 5 -13.70 -7.70 -11.30
N GLY A 6 -13.65 -8.89 -11.89
CA GLY A 6 -13.81 -10.15 -11.16
C GLY A 6 -12.71 -10.39 -10.11
N LEU A 7 -11.46 -10.06 -10.44
CA LEU A 7 -10.32 -10.15 -9.52
C LEU A 7 -10.46 -9.16 -8.36
N LYS A 8 -10.78 -7.90 -8.65
CA LYS A 8 -11.07 -6.87 -7.65
C LYS A 8 -12.20 -7.32 -6.71
N ALA A 9 -13.31 -7.80 -7.26
CA ALA A 9 -14.44 -8.29 -6.46
C ALA A 9 -14.06 -9.45 -5.53
N ARG A 10 -13.23 -10.39 -5.98
CA ARG A 10 -12.70 -11.47 -5.13
C ARG A 10 -11.83 -10.94 -4.00
N ARG A 11 -10.94 -9.99 -4.30
CA ARG A 11 -10.03 -9.37 -3.33
C ARG A 11 -10.79 -8.58 -2.26
N VAL A 12 -11.77 -7.77 -2.67
CA VAL A 12 -12.68 -7.06 -1.76
C VAL A 12 -13.49 -8.05 -0.91
N LYS A 13 -14.03 -9.13 -1.51
CA LYS A 13 -14.73 -10.19 -0.77
C LYS A 13 -13.82 -10.87 0.27
N GLY A 14 -12.54 -11.01 -0.05
CA GLY A 14 -11.49 -11.51 0.85
C GLY A 14 -11.08 -10.53 1.96
N GLY A 15 -11.66 -9.33 2.00
CA GLY A 15 -11.38 -8.33 3.03
C GLY A 15 -10.25 -7.38 2.67
N ALA A 16 -9.97 -7.16 1.39
CA ALA A 16 -9.10 -6.04 1.03
C ALA A 16 -9.80 -4.71 1.28
N LEU A 17 -9.04 -3.75 1.78
CA LEU A 17 -9.56 -2.46 2.18
C LEU A 17 -9.18 -1.40 1.14
N GLU A 18 -10.19 -0.73 0.60
CA GLU A 18 -10.00 0.42 -0.31
C GLU A 18 -10.21 1.70 0.49
N LEU A 19 -9.11 2.27 0.96
CA LEU A 19 -9.09 3.59 1.58
C LEU A 19 -8.72 4.58 0.48
N GLU A 20 -9.66 5.47 0.14
CA GLU A 20 -9.43 6.49 -0.88
C GLU A 20 -8.36 7.48 -0.43
N SER A 21 -7.33 7.64 -1.26
CA SER A 21 -6.39 8.75 -1.16
C SER A 21 -6.65 9.73 -2.30
N VAL A 22 -6.97 10.98 -1.99
CA VAL A 22 -7.09 12.05 -3.00
C VAL A 22 -5.68 12.44 -3.45
N GLU A 23 -5.31 12.06 -4.68
CA GLU A 23 -4.09 12.56 -5.32
C GLU A 23 -4.36 13.92 -5.96
N VAL A 24 -3.50 14.91 -5.70
CA VAL A 24 -3.60 16.26 -6.28
C VAL A 24 -2.49 16.46 -7.32
N LYS A 25 -2.86 16.97 -8.49
CA LYS A 25 -1.93 17.39 -9.54
C LYS A 25 -1.69 18.89 -9.42
N VAL A 26 -0.43 19.28 -9.25
CA VAL A 26 0.01 20.67 -9.24
C VAL A 26 0.24 21.13 -10.67
N GLN A 27 -0.43 22.21 -11.08
CA GLN A 27 -0.19 22.90 -12.34
C GLN A 27 0.72 24.10 -12.07
N LEU A 28 1.85 24.16 -12.77
CA LEU A 28 2.82 25.25 -12.67
C LEU A 28 2.68 26.18 -13.88
N SER A 29 2.87 27.47 -13.65
CA SER A 29 3.04 28.52 -14.65
C SER A 29 4.39 28.41 -15.35
N GLU A 30 4.58 29.20 -16.41
CA GLU A 30 5.85 29.35 -17.10
C GLU A 30 6.98 29.86 -16.19
N THR A 31 6.66 30.62 -15.14
CA THR A 31 7.63 31.12 -14.15
C THR A 31 7.87 30.13 -13.00
N LYS A 32 7.34 28.90 -13.11
CA LYS A 32 7.38 27.84 -12.08
C LYS A 32 6.63 28.18 -10.79
N SER A 33 5.74 29.18 -10.81
CA SER A 33 4.76 29.39 -9.73
C SER A 33 3.58 28.43 -9.89
N ILE A 34 2.89 28.09 -8.81
CA ILE A 34 1.70 27.21 -8.88
C ILE A 34 0.51 28.04 -9.34
N GLU A 35 -0.16 27.62 -10.41
CA GLU A 35 -1.40 28.24 -10.89
C GLU A 35 -2.63 27.55 -10.32
N ASN A 36 -2.64 26.23 -10.28
CA ASN A 36 -3.81 25.45 -9.88
C ASN A 36 -3.45 24.12 -9.21
N LEU A 37 -4.31 23.68 -8.28
CA LEU A 37 -4.28 22.37 -7.65
C LEU A 37 -5.52 21.59 -8.09
N ASN A 38 -5.34 20.64 -9.01
CA ASN A 38 -6.45 19.89 -9.58
C ASN A 38 -6.46 18.46 -9.00
N PRO A 39 -7.58 18.00 -8.42
CA PRO A 39 -7.72 16.59 -8.04
C PRO A 39 -7.53 15.70 -9.27
N LYS A 40 -6.76 14.63 -9.12
CA LYS A 40 -6.55 13.69 -10.21
C LYS A 40 -7.83 12.90 -10.45
N GLN A 41 -8.34 12.95 -11.68
CA GLN A 41 -9.52 12.20 -12.06
C GLN A 41 -9.24 10.69 -12.04
N HIS A 42 -10.12 9.94 -11.41
CA HIS A 42 -10.08 8.48 -11.42
C HIS A 42 -10.87 7.92 -12.61
N LEU A 43 -10.30 6.95 -13.33
CA LEU A 43 -10.86 6.34 -14.54
C LEU A 43 -10.86 4.80 -14.37
N GLU A 44 -11.82 4.09 -14.98
CA GLU A 44 -11.91 2.61 -14.89
C GLU A 44 -10.62 1.90 -15.37
N ILE A 45 -9.88 2.51 -16.29
CA ILE A 45 -8.60 1.96 -16.75
C ILE A 45 -7.54 1.94 -15.64
N HIS A 46 -7.58 2.90 -14.70
CA HIS A 46 -6.66 2.94 -13.56
C HIS A 46 -6.92 1.76 -12.62
N ASP A 47 -8.19 1.45 -12.33
CA ASP A 47 -8.58 0.24 -11.58
C ASP A 47 -8.08 -1.04 -12.27
N THR A 48 -8.28 -1.12 -13.59
CA THR A 48 -7.88 -2.29 -14.37
C THR A 48 -6.37 -2.51 -14.30
N ILE A 49 -5.59 -1.44 -14.49
CA ILE A 49 -4.12 -1.52 -14.42
C ILE A 49 -3.68 -1.87 -13.00
N ALA A 50 -4.27 -1.24 -11.98
CA ALA A 50 -3.95 -1.50 -10.58
C ALA A 50 -4.17 -2.97 -10.20
N GLU A 51 -5.31 -3.54 -10.59
CA GLU A 51 -5.62 -4.93 -10.26
C GLU A 51 -4.70 -5.92 -11.01
N CYS A 52 -4.39 -5.65 -12.28
CA CYS A 52 -3.40 -6.44 -13.03
C CYS A 52 -2.02 -6.38 -12.36
N MET A 53 -1.59 -5.20 -11.90
CA MET A 53 -0.31 -5.04 -11.20
C MET A 53 -0.28 -5.77 -9.86
N ILE A 54 -1.38 -5.71 -9.08
CA ILE A 54 -1.50 -6.41 -7.79
C ILE A 54 -1.35 -7.92 -7.99
N ILE A 55 -2.05 -8.48 -8.97
CA ILE A 55 -2.02 -9.92 -9.25
C ILE A 55 -0.67 -10.36 -9.81
N ALA A 56 -0.04 -9.58 -10.70
CA ALA A 56 1.31 -9.87 -11.17
C ALA A 56 2.33 -9.90 -10.01
N ASN A 57 2.30 -8.88 -9.15
CA ASN A 57 3.12 -8.80 -7.95
C ASN A 57 2.90 -10.00 -7.00
N HIS A 58 1.63 -10.39 -6.81
CA HIS A 58 1.24 -11.52 -5.97
C HIS A 58 1.82 -12.85 -6.47
N TRP A 59 1.70 -13.14 -7.77
CA TRP A 59 2.22 -14.37 -8.34
C TRP A 59 3.74 -14.43 -8.37
N VAL A 60 4.40 -13.29 -8.63
CA VAL A 60 5.86 -13.20 -8.52
C VAL A 60 6.31 -13.47 -7.08
N ALA A 61 5.65 -12.88 -6.08
CA ALA A 61 5.92 -13.14 -4.67
C ALA A 61 5.84 -14.64 -4.33
N LYS A 62 4.77 -15.31 -4.78
CA LYS A 62 4.60 -16.76 -4.64
C LYS A 62 5.76 -17.53 -5.26
N LYS A 63 6.14 -17.20 -6.49
CA LYS A 63 7.21 -17.92 -7.21
C LYS A 63 8.57 -17.77 -6.54
N ILE A 64 8.93 -16.56 -6.10
CA ILE A 64 10.24 -16.34 -5.46
C ILE A 64 10.29 -16.94 -4.06
N ALA A 65 9.19 -16.90 -3.30
CA ALA A 65 9.13 -17.50 -1.97
C ALA A 65 9.13 -19.03 -2.00
N GLU A 66 8.55 -19.64 -3.04
CA GLU A 66 8.62 -21.08 -3.29
C GLU A 66 10.06 -21.55 -3.52
N VAL A 67 10.83 -20.82 -4.34
CA VAL A 67 12.20 -21.20 -4.71
C VAL A 67 13.23 -20.78 -3.65
N PHE A 68 13.01 -19.63 -3.00
CA PHE A 68 13.91 -19.03 -2.02
C PHE A 68 13.20 -18.79 -0.67
N PRO A 69 12.79 -19.85 0.05
CA PRO A 69 11.92 -19.73 1.23
C PRO A 69 12.51 -18.86 2.35
N ASN A 70 13.83 -18.79 2.49
CA ASN A 70 14.51 -18.00 3.52
C ASN A 70 15.24 -16.76 2.97
N GLN A 71 15.07 -16.45 1.68
CA GLN A 71 15.83 -15.41 0.98
C GLN A 71 14.99 -14.66 -0.06
N ALA A 72 13.66 -14.67 0.03
CA ALA A 72 12.81 -13.90 -0.88
C ALA A 72 12.59 -12.48 -0.34
N LEU A 73 12.70 -11.47 -1.22
CA LEU A 73 12.37 -10.09 -0.87
C LEU A 73 10.88 -9.86 -1.09
N LEU A 74 10.14 -9.75 0.02
CA LEU A 74 8.70 -9.54 0.03
C LEU A 74 8.34 -8.19 0.65
N ARG A 75 7.05 -7.86 0.59
CA ARG A 75 6.47 -6.66 1.21
C ARG A 75 5.19 -7.05 1.93
N HIS A 76 5.18 -6.88 3.25
CA HIS A 76 4.00 -7.14 4.07
C HIS A 76 3.37 -5.82 4.52
N HIS A 77 2.12 -5.91 4.97
CA HIS A 77 1.41 -4.81 5.60
C HIS A 77 0.84 -5.36 6.92
N PRO A 78 1.49 -5.09 8.06
CA PRO A 78 1.07 -5.68 9.33
C PRO A 78 -0.30 -5.13 9.77
N LEU A 79 -0.97 -5.84 10.66
CA LEU A 79 -2.21 -5.34 11.24
C LEU A 79 -1.89 -4.07 12.05
N PRO A 80 -2.73 -3.02 11.94
CA PRO A 80 -2.61 -1.87 12.82
C PRO A 80 -2.90 -2.28 14.27
N LYS A 81 -2.23 -1.64 15.22
CA LYS A 81 -2.52 -1.83 16.65
C LYS A 81 -3.76 -1.05 17.03
N GLU A 82 -4.54 -1.56 17.97
CA GLU A 82 -5.80 -0.93 18.40
C GLU A 82 -5.60 0.52 18.89
N GLU A 83 -4.47 0.79 19.56
CA GLU A 83 -4.07 2.13 19.99
C GLU A 83 -3.99 3.15 18.84
N GLN A 84 -3.67 2.71 17.61
CA GLN A 84 -3.59 3.58 16.45
C GLN A 84 -4.96 4.09 15.99
N PHE A 85 -6.05 3.38 16.35
CA PHE A 85 -7.42 3.76 16.04
C PHE A 85 -8.07 4.64 17.11
N ALA A 86 -7.38 4.97 18.21
CA ALA A 86 -7.97 5.73 19.32
C ALA A 86 -8.67 7.03 18.87
N ASN A 87 -8.03 7.79 17.97
CA ASN A 87 -8.61 9.03 17.43
C ASN A 87 -9.83 8.76 16.55
N LEU A 88 -9.80 7.71 15.73
CA LEU A 88 -10.93 7.31 14.89
C LEU A 88 -12.14 6.95 15.76
N HIS A 89 -11.93 6.12 16.78
CA HIS A 89 -12.99 5.72 17.72
C HIS A 89 -13.56 6.92 18.46
N HIS A 90 -12.71 7.82 18.95
CA HIS A 90 -13.15 9.03 19.64
C HIS A 90 -14.01 9.94 18.75
N CYS A 91 -13.56 10.19 17.52
CA CYS A 91 -14.32 10.99 16.55
C CYS A 91 -15.62 10.33 16.11
N ALA A 92 -15.62 9.01 15.91
CA ALA A 92 -16.83 8.27 15.55
C ALA A 92 -17.87 8.38 16.66
N MET A 93 -17.47 8.11 17.91
CA MET A 93 -18.35 8.17 19.07
C MET A 93 -18.94 9.57 19.30
N SER A 94 -18.16 10.64 19.08
CA SER A 94 -18.68 12.01 19.23
C SER A 94 -19.74 12.39 18.19
N ARG A 95 -19.79 11.68 17.06
CA ARG A 95 -20.84 11.79 16.03
C ARG A 95 -21.89 10.69 16.13
N GLY A 96 -21.86 9.87 17.19
CA GLY A 96 -22.83 8.80 17.42
C GLY A 96 -22.62 7.54 16.56
N PHE A 97 -21.44 7.38 15.95
CA PHE A 97 -21.09 6.20 15.16
C PHE A 97 -20.24 5.20 15.95
N GLU A 98 -20.41 3.92 15.63
CA GLU A 98 -19.57 2.83 16.14
C GLU A 98 -18.67 2.31 15.02
N VAL A 99 -17.35 2.46 15.15
CA VAL A 99 -16.37 1.91 14.21
C VAL A 99 -15.74 0.66 14.79
N ARG A 100 -15.61 -0.40 13.99
CA ARG A 100 -15.07 -1.68 14.43
C ARG A 100 -13.83 -2.04 13.63
N THR A 101 -12.74 -2.41 14.31
CA THR A 101 -11.38 -2.53 13.74
C THR A 101 -10.85 -3.96 13.68
N SER A 102 -11.66 -4.95 14.07
CA SER A 102 -11.23 -6.35 14.24
C SER A 102 -10.76 -7.02 12.94
N THR A 103 -11.33 -6.66 11.80
CA THR A 103 -10.86 -7.08 10.47
C THR A 103 -11.08 -5.96 9.47
N ASN A 104 -10.37 -5.97 8.34
CA ASN A 104 -10.58 -5.02 7.26
C ASN A 104 -12.03 -5.00 6.75
N LYS A 105 -12.66 -6.16 6.63
CA LYS A 105 -14.04 -6.25 6.15
C LYS A 105 -15.01 -5.59 7.13
N ILE A 106 -14.80 -5.82 8.43
CA ILE A 106 -15.59 -5.20 9.49
C ILE A 106 -15.35 -3.70 9.51
N LEU A 107 -14.09 -3.27 9.43
CA LEU A 107 -13.70 -1.86 9.35
C LEU A 107 -14.37 -1.16 8.17
N ALA A 108 -14.23 -1.70 6.95
CA ALA A 108 -14.89 -1.19 5.76
C ALA A 108 -16.40 -1.05 5.98
N SER A 109 -17.07 -2.11 6.43
CA SER A 109 -18.52 -2.11 6.63
C SER A 109 -18.99 -1.11 7.70
N SER A 110 -18.20 -0.90 8.77
CA SER A 110 -18.52 0.08 9.81
C SER A 110 -18.27 1.52 9.34
N LEU A 111 -17.23 1.75 8.53
CA LEU A 111 -16.97 3.02 7.89
C LEU A 111 -18.06 3.37 6.86
N ASP A 112 -18.59 2.39 6.13
CA ASP A 112 -19.70 2.60 5.19
C ASP A 112 -20.98 3.06 5.90
N GLN A 113 -21.14 2.79 7.19
CA GLN A 113 -22.27 3.22 8.02
C GLN A 113 -22.09 4.61 8.65
N CYS A 114 -20.88 5.17 8.62
CA CYS A 114 -20.57 6.49 9.16
C CYS A 114 -21.04 7.61 8.22
N VAL A 115 -22.35 7.67 7.94
CA VAL A 115 -22.95 8.62 6.99
C VAL A 115 -23.76 9.67 7.74
N ASP A 116 -23.21 10.88 7.71
CA ASP A 116 -23.83 12.17 8.02
C ASP A 116 -24.95 12.58 7.03
N PRO A 117 -26.28 12.53 7.29
CA PRO A 117 -27.26 13.02 6.32
C PRO A 117 -27.14 14.52 6.04
N GLU A 118 -26.70 15.29 7.05
CA GLU A 118 -26.54 16.74 6.96
C GLU A 118 -25.12 17.12 6.48
N ASP A 119 -24.13 16.26 6.76
CA ASP A 119 -22.73 16.50 6.40
C ASP A 119 -22.05 15.28 5.73
N PRO A 120 -21.99 15.23 4.39
CA PRO A 120 -21.32 14.16 3.67
C PRO A 120 -19.78 14.14 3.85
N THR A 121 -19.19 15.17 4.47
CA THR A 121 -17.74 15.20 4.75
C THR A 121 -17.35 14.29 5.91
N VAL A 122 -18.28 13.96 6.80
CA VAL A 122 -18.04 13.11 7.97
C VAL A 122 -17.46 11.76 7.57
N ASN A 123 -18.06 11.11 6.58
CA ASN A 123 -17.59 9.82 6.10
C ASN A 123 -16.14 9.90 5.57
N LYS A 124 -15.83 10.98 4.84
CA LYS A 124 -14.49 11.22 4.28
C LYS A 124 -13.46 11.40 5.40
N ILE A 125 -13.81 12.13 6.46
CA ILE A 125 -12.96 12.32 7.63
C ILE A 125 -12.73 10.98 8.33
N MET A 126 -13.76 10.17 8.56
CA MET A 126 -13.60 8.84 9.19
C MET A 126 -12.70 7.93 8.37
N ARG A 127 -12.84 7.90 7.04
CA ARG A 127 -11.93 7.14 6.15
C ARG A 127 -10.51 7.67 6.19
N MET A 128 -10.31 8.99 6.26
CA MET A 128 -9.00 9.60 6.40
C MET A 128 -8.33 9.21 7.73
N LEU A 129 -9.08 9.26 8.84
CA LEU A 129 -8.60 8.85 10.16
C LEU A 129 -8.25 7.35 10.18
N ALA A 130 -9.09 6.50 9.56
CA ALA A 130 -8.79 5.08 9.41
C ALA A 130 -7.50 4.85 8.60
N THR A 131 -7.29 5.61 7.52
CA THR A 131 -6.04 5.57 6.74
C THR A 131 -4.84 5.96 7.58
N HIS A 132 -4.97 7.00 8.40
CA HIS A 132 -3.88 7.45 9.26
C HIS A 132 -3.53 6.44 10.36
N ALA A 133 -4.53 5.71 10.85
CA ALA A 133 -4.37 4.65 11.84
C ALA A 133 -3.69 3.39 11.26
N MET A 134 -3.69 3.19 9.94
CA MET A 134 -3.06 2.02 9.32
C MET A 134 -1.57 1.95 9.62
N SER A 135 -1.07 0.72 9.77
CA SER A 135 0.37 0.49 9.87
C SER A 135 1.06 0.77 8.52
N ASN A 136 2.37 0.98 8.53
CA ASN A 136 3.11 1.16 7.29
C ASN A 136 3.46 -0.21 6.69
N ALA A 137 3.17 -0.40 5.40
CA ALA A 137 3.68 -1.55 4.66
C ALA A 137 5.21 -1.49 4.53
N ALA A 138 5.89 -2.62 4.73
CA ALA A 138 7.33 -2.72 4.82
C ALA A 138 7.87 -3.87 3.97
N TYR A 139 9.01 -3.63 3.31
CA TYR A 139 9.81 -4.70 2.72
C TYR A 139 10.48 -5.52 3.83
N PHE A 140 10.66 -6.80 3.57
CA PHE A 140 11.33 -7.73 4.48
C PHE A 140 11.90 -8.92 3.70
N CYS A 141 12.87 -9.60 4.30
CA CYS A 141 13.36 -10.89 3.83
C CYS A 141 12.60 -12.02 4.52
N THR A 142 12.19 -13.05 3.77
CA THR A 142 11.41 -14.17 4.32
C THR A 142 12.12 -14.96 5.42
N GLY A 143 13.46 -14.95 5.47
CA GLY A 143 14.20 -15.60 6.55
C GLY A 143 14.21 -14.84 7.88
N ILE A 144 13.66 -13.61 7.94
CA ILE A 144 13.68 -12.76 9.14
C ILE A 144 12.37 -12.83 9.92
N LEU A 145 11.24 -12.91 9.23
CA LEU A 145 9.91 -12.91 9.85
C LEU A 145 9.33 -14.33 9.87
N ALA A 146 8.42 -14.58 10.81
CA ALA A 146 7.62 -15.80 10.79
C ALA A 146 6.56 -15.74 9.68
N HIS A 147 6.18 -16.89 9.13
CA HIS A 147 5.30 -16.98 7.94
C HIS A 147 3.91 -16.35 8.17
N ASP A 148 3.39 -16.39 9.39
CA ASP A 148 2.14 -15.74 9.79
C ASP A 148 2.17 -14.20 9.70
N GLN A 149 3.37 -13.61 9.63
CA GLN A 149 3.58 -12.17 9.50
C GLN A 149 3.72 -11.70 8.04
N PHE A 150 3.72 -12.61 7.07
CA PHE A 150 3.92 -12.26 5.65
C PHE A 150 2.69 -11.60 5.02
N PHE A 151 1.53 -11.78 5.64
CA PHE A 151 0.24 -11.33 5.14
C PHE A 151 0.24 -9.82 4.87
N HIS A 152 -0.33 -9.43 3.73
CA HIS A 152 -0.50 -8.04 3.35
C HIS A 152 -1.92 -7.59 3.68
N TYR A 153 -2.11 -7.05 4.89
CA TYR A 153 -3.40 -6.65 5.45
C TYR A 153 -4.27 -5.87 4.44
N GLY A 154 -3.83 -4.69 3.98
CA GLY A 154 -4.65 -3.84 3.10
C GLY A 154 -5.04 -4.46 1.74
N LEU A 155 -4.29 -5.46 1.25
CA LEU A 155 -4.60 -6.12 -0.03
C LEU A 155 -5.32 -7.47 0.15
N ALA A 156 -5.42 -7.96 1.39
CA ALA A 156 -5.90 -9.30 1.72
C ALA A 156 -5.21 -10.41 0.90
N LEU A 157 -3.87 -10.37 0.86
CA LEU A 157 -3.03 -11.35 0.17
C LEU A 157 -2.06 -12.01 1.14
N ASP A 158 -1.87 -13.32 0.99
CA ASP A 158 -0.93 -14.16 1.73
C ASP A 158 0.53 -13.78 1.47
N LEU A 159 0.88 -13.53 0.21
CA LEU A 159 2.22 -13.10 -0.20
C LEU A 159 2.13 -11.90 -1.14
N TYR A 160 3.01 -10.93 -0.96
CA TYR A 160 3.08 -9.77 -1.83
C TYR A 160 4.51 -9.25 -1.94
N THR A 161 4.84 -8.65 -3.08
CA THR A 161 6.10 -7.96 -3.32
C THR A 161 5.88 -6.84 -4.34
N HIS A 162 6.91 -6.09 -4.68
CA HIS A 162 6.85 -5.18 -5.82
C HIS A 162 7.73 -5.70 -6.95
N PHE A 163 7.16 -5.76 -8.15
CA PHE A 163 7.83 -6.24 -9.35
C PHE A 163 7.56 -5.36 -10.58
N THR A 164 6.40 -4.72 -10.64
CA THR A 164 5.86 -4.06 -11.83
C THR A 164 6.44 -2.67 -12.15
N SER A 165 7.48 -2.19 -11.46
CA SER A 165 8.07 -0.87 -11.73
C SER A 165 9.59 -0.77 -11.41
N PRO A 166 10.44 -1.59 -12.05
CA PRO A 166 11.90 -1.60 -11.80
C PRO A 166 12.61 -0.28 -12.10
N ILE A 167 12.07 0.55 -13.01
CA ILE A 167 12.67 1.84 -13.38
C ILE A 167 12.70 2.83 -12.19
N ARG A 168 11.73 2.73 -11.27
CA ARG A 168 11.52 3.73 -10.20
C ARG A 168 11.59 3.16 -8.79
N ARG A 169 11.83 1.86 -8.64
CA ARG A 169 11.90 1.19 -7.33
C ARG A 169 13.00 0.14 -7.34
N TYR A 170 13.95 0.30 -6.43
CA TYR A 170 15.08 -0.63 -6.31
C TYR A 170 14.66 -2.04 -5.84
N ALA A 171 13.61 -2.14 -5.01
CA ALA A 171 13.07 -3.43 -4.59
C ALA A 171 12.66 -4.30 -5.78
N ASP A 172 11.97 -3.72 -6.76
CA ASP A 172 11.59 -4.40 -8.00
C ASP A 172 12.83 -4.95 -8.74
N ILE A 173 13.94 -4.21 -8.80
CA ILE A 173 15.18 -4.71 -9.45
C ILE A 173 15.68 -6.00 -8.77
N ILE A 174 15.68 -6.05 -7.44
CA ILE A 174 16.08 -7.26 -6.70
C ILE A 174 15.10 -8.41 -6.98
N VAL A 175 13.80 -8.13 -6.94
CA VAL A 175 12.76 -9.14 -7.21
C VAL A 175 12.85 -9.65 -8.65
N HIS A 176 13.17 -8.80 -9.62
CA HIS A 176 13.43 -9.20 -11.02
C HIS A 176 14.61 -10.18 -11.11
N ARG A 177 15.71 -9.92 -10.39
CA ARG A 177 16.86 -10.84 -10.31
C ARG A 177 16.48 -12.16 -9.65
N GLN A 178 15.71 -12.14 -8.57
CA GLN A 178 15.21 -13.35 -7.91
C GLN A 178 14.29 -14.16 -8.82
N LEU A 179 13.35 -13.51 -9.51
CA LEU A 179 12.44 -14.19 -10.43
C LEU A 179 13.19 -14.81 -11.61
N LEU A 180 14.19 -14.10 -12.16
CA LEU A 180 15.04 -14.64 -13.22
C LEU A 180 15.76 -15.91 -12.77
N ALA A 181 16.37 -15.90 -11.58
CA ALA A 181 17.01 -17.08 -11.00
C ALA A 181 16.01 -18.22 -10.76
N ALA A 182 14.79 -17.90 -10.28
CA ALA A 182 13.74 -18.87 -10.01
C ALA A 182 13.21 -19.58 -11.27
N VAL A 183 13.13 -18.88 -12.40
CA VAL A 183 12.57 -19.42 -13.65
C VAL A 183 13.65 -20.05 -14.53
N ALA A 184 14.80 -19.41 -14.65
CA ALA A 184 15.83 -19.85 -15.59
C ALA A 184 16.61 -21.10 -15.11
N ARG A 185 16.36 -21.57 -13.86
CA ARG A 185 17.15 -22.64 -13.19
C ARG A 185 18.66 -22.41 -13.29
N VAL A 186 19.05 -21.14 -13.42
CA VAL A 186 20.46 -20.75 -13.46
C VAL A 186 20.94 -20.81 -12.02
N GLY A 187 21.37 -22.02 -11.63
CA GLY A 187 22.03 -22.25 -10.34
C GLY A 187 23.27 -21.37 -10.25
N ASP A 188 23.41 -20.70 -9.10
CA ASP A 188 24.58 -19.96 -8.63
C ASP A 188 25.18 -18.83 -9.47
N THR A 189 24.82 -18.60 -10.74
CA THR A 189 25.48 -17.53 -11.52
C THR A 189 24.95 -16.14 -11.22
N LEU A 190 23.75 -16.01 -10.65
CA LEU A 190 23.24 -14.74 -10.15
C LEU A 190 23.64 -14.63 -8.68
N ASN A 191 24.66 -13.80 -8.39
CA ASN A 191 25.06 -13.46 -7.03
C ASN A 191 23.90 -12.70 -6.32
N LEU A 192 22.93 -13.47 -5.81
CA LEU A 192 21.75 -12.98 -5.13
C LEU A 192 22.10 -12.60 -3.69
N PRO A 193 21.57 -11.49 -3.17
CA PRO A 193 21.85 -11.06 -1.82
C PRO A 193 21.32 -12.08 -0.81
N ASN A 194 22.14 -12.46 0.17
CA ASN A 194 21.75 -13.36 1.25
C ASN A 194 20.71 -12.72 2.18
N CYS A 195 20.19 -13.49 3.15
CA CYS A 195 19.12 -13.03 4.03
C CYS A 195 19.49 -11.76 4.82
N THR A 196 20.71 -11.69 5.36
CA THR A 196 21.22 -10.55 6.11
C THR A 196 21.40 -9.31 5.22
N GLU A 197 21.89 -9.49 4.00
CA GLU A 197 22.01 -8.42 3.01
C GLU A 197 20.64 -7.87 2.59
N LEU A 198 19.66 -8.77 2.38
CA LEU A 198 18.29 -8.40 2.08
C LEU A 198 17.61 -7.68 3.24
N ASP A 199 17.90 -8.06 4.47
CA ASP A 199 17.35 -7.39 5.65
C ASP A 199 17.87 -5.95 5.78
N ASN A 200 19.19 -5.77 5.66
CA ASN A 200 19.81 -4.44 5.65
C ASN A 200 19.27 -3.57 4.51
N LEU A 201 19.12 -4.16 3.32
CA LEU A 201 18.55 -3.47 2.18
C LEU A 201 17.07 -3.11 2.41
N SER A 202 16.28 -4.02 2.98
CA SER A 202 14.87 -3.79 3.31
C SER A 202 14.72 -2.62 4.27
N HIS A 203 15.53 -2.57 5.34
CA HIS A 203 15.59 -1.43 6.26
C HIS A 203 15.91 -0.12 5.54
N HIS A 204 16.90 -0.13 4.64
CA HIS A 204 17.27 1.05 3.86
C HIS A 204 16.13 1.54 2.96
N ILE A 205 15.53 0.64 2.16
CA ILE A 205 14.43 0.97 1.25
C ILE A 205 13.22 1.49 2.03
N ASN A 206 12.87 0.83 3.14
CA ASN A 206 11.77 1.25 4.01
C ASN A 206 12.02 2.65 4.58
N LYS A 207 13.22 2.95 5.06
CA LYS A 207 13.59 4.28 5.56
C LYS A 207 13.46 5.34 4.47
N LYS A 208 14.03 5.09 3.28
CA LYS A 208 13.95 6.02 2.13
C LYS A 208 12.50 6.27 1.71
N HIS A 209 11.68 5.22 1.64
CA HIS A 209 10.26 5.35 1.30
C HIS A 209 9.49 6.22 2.30
N ARG A 210 9.69 6.02 3.61
CA ARG A 210 9.05 6.84 4.66
C ARG A 210 9.46 8.31 4.57
N VAL A 211 10.75 8.58 4.37
CA VAL A 211 11.27 9.94 4.22
C VAL A 211 10.69 10.61 2.97
N PHE A 212 10.67 9.90 1.85
CA PHE A 212 10.08 10.40 0.61
C PHE A 212 8.60 10.76 0.76
N HIS A 213 7.81 9.89 1.40
CA HIS A 213 6.39 10.15 1.63
C HIS A 213 6.17 11.38 2.52
N ARG A 214 6.97 11.54 3.58
CA ARG A 214 6.94 12.74 4.44
C ARG A 214 7.31 14.01 3.66
N ILE A 215 8.31 13.94 2.77
CA ILE A 215 8.70 15.08 1.93
C ILE A 215 7.57 15.48 0.97
N ILE A 216 6.89 14.52 0.34
CA ILE A 216 5.74 14.82 -0.53
C ILE A 216 4.65 15.54 0.26
N LEU A 217 4.25 14.98 1.41
CA LEU A 217 3.22 15.58 2.25
C LEU A 217 3.62 16.99 2.70
N ASN A 218 4.85 17.15 3.21
CA ASN A 218 5.34 18.45 3.67
C ASN A 218 5.39 19.48 2.54
N ASN A 219 5.81 19.09 1.33
CA ASN A 219 5.77 19.98 0.18
C ASN A 219 4.32 20.41 -0.09
N VAL A 220 3.39 19.47 -0.23
CA VAL A 220 1.97 19.80 -0.47
C VAL A 220 1.41 20.74 0.62
N PHE A 221 1.67 20.45 1.90
CA PHE A 221 1.23 21.28 3.03
C PHE A 221 1.87 22.67 3.06
N GLN A 222 3.19 22.75 2.90
CA GLN A 222 3.93 24.02 2.87
C GLN A 222 3.43 24.89 1.72
N PHE A 223 3.12 24.30 0.56
CA PHE A 223 2.58 25.05 -0.57
C PHE A 223 1.13 25.51 -0.34
N ILE A 224 0.26 24.69 0.26
CA ILE A 224 -1.09 25.13 0.64
C ILE A 224 -1.03 26.32 1.63
N THR A 225 -0.12 26.28 2.59
CA THR A 225 0.02 27.33 3.62
C THR A 225 0.66 28.62 3.09
N ILE A 226 1.32 28.59 1.93
CA ILE A 226 1.90 29.79 1.28
C ILE A 226 0.89 30.44 0.33
N CYS A 227 -0.06 29.66 -0.21
CA CYS A 227 -1.07 30.13 -1.15
C CYS A 227 -2.40 30.58 -0.50
N PHE A 228 -2.58 30.33 0.80
CA PHE A 228 -3.74 30.75 1.61
C PHE A 228 -3.25 31.43 2.89
#